data_AF-A0AAE0KLL4-F1
#
_entry.id   AF-A0AAE0KLL4-F1
#
_cell.length_a   1.000
_cell.length_b   1.000
_cell.length_c   1.000
_cell.angle_alpha   90.00
_cell.angle_beta   90.00
_cell.angle_gamma   90.00
#
_symmetry.space_group_name_H-M   'P 1'
#
loop_
_entity.id
_entity.type
_entity.pdbx_description
1 polymer ?
#
loop_
_entity_poly.entity_id
_entity_poly.type
_entity_poly.pdbx_seq_one_letter_code
_entity_poly.pdbx_strand_id
1 'polypeptide(L)'
;MNSITNCLKMTTTAVTTTTRPPLLTLPLEIRMDIYKHLLLYQRRKPSSRQVKPKTQQKKEQKEQLIHPAILLTCTQTHDEAYPVLYGDNIFMADPVLLIAHPRLDSWFAPVITVGDGDSFDYLCARIRRWRLHIRLDTHAPWSSTALSSAFSEADSLIIYVSLGLAAFMGGVGADVLRRFEGVRGLRRASIVGCPPGFEGYVSWLVKAMRSPVGAEIKDYECADEAERNRLSGWASKGCIVSEV
;
A
#
# COMPACT_ATOMS: atom_id res chain seq x y z
N MET A 1 -20.60 -39.27 71.94
CA MET A 1 -21.74 -39.53 71.03
C MET A 1 -21.44 -38.88 69.71
N ASN A 2 -21.53 -39.69 68.65
CA ASN A 2 -21.02 -39.46 67.30
C ASN A 2 -21.63 -38.22 66.62
N SER A 3 -20.85 -37.55 65.77
CA SER A 3 -21.33 -37.31 64.41
C SER A 3 -20.17 -37.04 63.44
N ILE A 4 -20.15 -37.86 62.41
CA ILE A 4 -19.23 -37.90 61.27
C ILE A 4 -19.84 -37.04 60.17
N THR A 5 -19.07 -36.12 59.58
CA THR A 5 -19.42 -35.55 58.28
C THR A 5 -18.21 -35.62 57.36
N ASN A 6 -18.15 -36.71 56.59
CA ASN A 6 -17.27 -36.86 55.43
C ASN A 6 -17.82 -35.99 54.29
N CYS A 7 -17.08 -34.95 53.89
CA CYS A 7 -17.27 -34.34 52.57
C CYS A 7 -16.20 -34.90 51.62
N LEU A 8 -16.64 -35.85 50.79
CA LEU A 8 -15.90 -36.42 49.68
C LEU A 8 -15.34 -35.32 48.77
N LYS A 9 -14.01 -35.29 48.66
CA LYS A 9 -13.30 -34.60 47.58
C LYS A 9 -13.60 -35.33 46.27
N MET A 10 -14.46 -34.76 45.44
CA MET A 10 -14.53 -35.13 44.02
C MET A 10 -13.42 -34.39 43.28
N THR A 11 -12.25 -35.03 43.18
CA THR A 11 -11.22 -34.62 42.23
C THR A 11 -11.58 -35.21 40.87
N THR A 12 -12.43 -34.51 40.13
CA THR A 12 -12.65 -34.79 38.71
C THR A 12 -11.45 -34.25 37.94
N THR A 13 -10.44 -35.09 37.75
CA THR A 13 -9.39 -34.88 36.74
C THR A 13 -10.01 -35.06 35.36
N ALA A 14 -10.55 -33.98 34.80
CA ALA A 14 -10.87 -33.93 33.38
C ALA A 14 -9.55 -33.87 32.60
N VAL A 15 -9.12 -35.01 32.06
CA VAL A 15 -8.07 -35.06 31.04
C VAL A 15 -8.67 -34.48 29.77
N THR A 16 -8.50 -33.18 29.56
CA THR A 16 -8.75 -32.56 28.27
C THR A 16 -7.64 -33.01 27.31
N THR A 17 -7.91 -34.04 26.51
CA THR A 17 -7.12 -34.29 25.30
C THR A 17 -7.38 -33.11 24.36
N THR A 18 -6.55 -32.07 24.46
CA THR A 18 -6.57 -30.93 23.55
C THR A 18 -6.15 -31.42 22.16
N THR A 19 -7.11 -31.92 21.40
CA THR A 19 -6.93 -32.23 19.98
C THR A 19 -6.60 -30.90 19.29
N ARG A 20 -5.34 -30.73 18.87
CA ARG A 20 -4.93 -29.55 18.13
C ARG A 20 -5.85 -29.39 16.91
N PRO A 21 -6.28 -28.16 16.58
CA PRO A 21 -7.13 -27.95 15.42
C PRO A 21 -6.42 -28.48 14.17
N PRO A 22 -7.16 -29.04 13.21
CA PRO A 22 -6.60 -29.77 12.06
C PRO A 22 -5.68 -28.91 11.17
N LEU A 23 -5.77 -27.58 11.27
CA LEU A 23 -4.84 -26.67 10.60
C LEU A 23 -3.45 -26.67 11.26
N LEU A 24 -3.38 -26.69 12.59
CA LEU A 24 -2.12 -26.58 13.35
C LEU A 24 -1.37 -27.92 13.46
N THR A 25 -1.94 -29.00 12.94
CA THR A 25 -1.25 -30.29 12.77
C THR A 25 -0.42 -30.33 11.49
N LEU A 26 -0.69 -29.44 10.52
CA LEU A 26 0.08 -29.33 9.27
C LEU A 26 1.46 -28.71 9.54
N PRO A 27 2.50 -29.03 8.74
CA PRO A 27 3.78 -28.32 8.77
C PRO A 27 3.63 -26.81 8.49
N LEU A 28 4.55 -26.00 9.01
CA LEU A 28 4.49 -24.53 8.90
C LEU A 28 4.44 -24.08 7.44
N GLU A 29 5.18 -24.72 6.56
CA GLU A 29 5.26 -24.38 5.13
C GLU A 29 3.88 -24.47 4.47
N ILE A 30 3.14 -25.54 4.78
CA ILE A 30 1.79 -25.76 4.26
C ILE A 30 0.82 -24.74 4.85
N ARG A 31 0.94 -24.41 6.14
CA ARG A 31 0.13 -23.36 6.76
C ARG A 31 0.38 -22.00 6.11
N MET A 32 1.65 -21.65 5.86
CA MET A 32 2.03 -20.41 5.18
C MET A 32 1.45 -20.32 3.76
N ASP A 33 1.43 -21.41 3.01
CA ASP A 33 0.81 -21.42 1.69
C ASP A 33 -0.71 -21.28 1.76
N ILE A 34 -1.37 -21.90 2.74
CA ILE A 34 -2.79 -21.67 3.03
C ILE A 34 -3.04 -20.20 3.35
N TYR A 35 -2.23 -19.58 4.21
CA TYR A 35 -2.36 -18.16 4.55
C TYR A 35 -2.18 -17.26 3.32
N LYS A 36 -1.21 -17.55 2.45
CA LYS A 36 -1.02 -16.79 1.21
C LYS A 36 -2.26 -16.88 0.31
N HIS A 37 -2.87 -18.05 0.19
CA HIS A 37 -4.09 -18.21 -0.61
C HIS A 37 -5.29 -17.45 -0.04
N LEU A 38 -5.39 -17.33 1.28
CA LEU A 38 -6.52 -16.67 1.94
C LEU A 38 -6.36 -15.15 2.09
N LEU A 39 -5.12 -14.68 2.25
CA LEU A 39 -4.81 -13.31 2.66
C LEU A 39 -4.18 -12.46 1.56
N LEU A 40 -3.56 -13.05 0.54
CA LEU A 40 -3.00 -12.26 -0.55
C LEU A 40 -4.08 -11.88 -1.55
N TYR A 41 -4.25 -10.59 -1.72
CA TYR A 41 -5.12 -10.02 -2.74
C TYR A 41 -4.49 -10.22 -4.12
N GLN A 42 -4.98 -11.23 -4.83
CA GLN A 42 -4.62 -11.46 -6.22
C GLN A 42 -5.56 -10.65 -7.12
N ARG A 43 -5.10 -9.46 -7.52
CA ARG A 43 -5.76 -8.71 -8.59
C ARG A 43 -5.64 -9.54 -9.87
N ARG A 44 -6.67 -10.35 -10.18
CA ARG A 44 -6.69 -11.16 -11.41
C ARG A 44 -6.42 -10.22 -12.57
N LYS A 45 -5.32 -10.44 -13.30
CA LYS A 45 -5.07 -9.76 -14.57
C LYS A 45 -6.28 -10.06 -15.46
N PRO A 46 -6.89 -9.07 -16.13
CA PRO A 46 -7.96 -9.37 -17.07
C PRO A 46 -7.38 -10.36 -18.08
N SER A 47 -7.88 -11.59 -18.09
CA SER A 47 -7.44 -12.58 -19.08
C SER A 47 -7.71 -11.95 -20.45
N SER A 48 -6.69 -11.87 -21.31
CA SER A 48 -6.72 -11.07 -22.54
C SER A 48 -7.66 -11.60 -23.62
N ARG A 49 -8.66 -12.45 -23.27
CA ARG A 49 -9.43 -13.18 -24.27
C ARG A 49 -10.93 -13.00 -24.23
N GLN A 50 -11.55 -12.45 -23.20
CA GLN A 50 -13.00 -12.22 -23.23
C GLN A 50 -13.41 -10.96 -22.47
N VAL A 51 -13.95 -9.99 -23.22
CA VAL A 51 -14.71 -8.86 -22.66
C VAL A 51 -15.99 -9.45 -22.07
N LYS A 52 -15.94 -9.89 -20.80
CA LYS A 52 -17.12 -10.36 -20.09
C LYS A 52 -18.09 -9.20 -19.82
N PRO A 53 -19.41 -9.42 -19.84
CA PRO A 53 -20.40 -8.40 -19.54
C PRO A 53 -20.20 -7.81 -18.13
N LYS A 54 -20.47 -6.50 -17.97
CA LYS A 54 -20.28 -5.72 -16.71
C LYS A 54 -20.86 -6.40 -15.47
N THR A 55 -21.94 -7.17 -15.62
CA THR A 55 -22.61 -7.93 -14.54
C THR A 55 -21.75 -9.07 -14.00
N GLN A 56 -21.00 -9.77 -14.87
CA GLN A 56 -20.09 -10.85 -14.48
C GLN A 56 -18.81 -10.30 -13.85
N GLN A 57 -18.30 -9.15 -14.34
CA GLN A 57 -17.16 -8.47 -13.72
C GLN A 57 -17.45 -8.08 -12.27
N LYS A 58 -18.65 -7.56 -11.97
CA LYS A 58 -19.05 -7.20 -10.61
C LYS A 58 -19.15 -8.42 -9.68
N LYS A 59 -19.54 -9.59 -10.21
CA LYS A 59 -19.63 -10.85 -9.46
C LYS A 59 -18.24 -11.44 -9.18
N GLU A 60 -17.35 -11.49 -10.18
CA GLU A 60 -15.96 -11.93 -10.00
C GLU A 60 -15.13 -11.00 -9.11
N GLN A 61 -15.42 -9.69 -9.11
CA GLN A 61 -14.83 -8.74 -8.17
C GLN A 61 -15.29 -9.01 -6.73
N LYS A 62 -16.55 -9.44 -6.54
CA LYS A 62 -17.08 -9.87 -5.24
C LYS A 62 -16.49 -11.20 -4.79
N GLU A 63 -15.98 -12.03 -5.70
CA GLU A 63 -15.32 -13.30 -5.41
C GLU A 63 -13.83 -13.14 -5.02
N GLN A 64 -13.22 -11.97 -5.22
CA GLN A 64 -11.87 -11.66 -4.70
C GLN A 64 -11.90 -11.26 -3.23
N LEU A 65 -12.60 -12.06 -2.42
CA LEU A 65 -12.67 -11.89 -0.98
C LEU A 65 -11.33 -12.32 -0.37
N ILE A 66 -10.67 -11.38 0.29
CA ILE A 66 -9.69 -11.74 1.31
C ILE A 66 -10.43 -12.26 2.55
N HIS A 67 -9.81 -13.20 3.27
CA HIS A 67 -10.41 -13.82 4.46
C HIS A 67 -9.64 -13.47 5.74
N PRO A 68 -9.60 -12.18 6.16
CA PRO A 68 -8.84 -11.76 7.33
C PRO A 68 -9.40 -12.31 8.66
N ALA A 69 -10.64 -12.81 8.68
CA ALA A 69 -11.26 -13.41 9.86
C ALA A 69 -10.46 -14.58 10.46
N ILE A 70 -9.61 -15.23 9.65
CA ILE A 70 -8.69 -16.27 10.14
C ILE A 70 -7.70 -15.76 11.19
N LEU A 71 -7.36 -14.46 11.18
CA LEU A 71 -6.48 -13.83 12.16
C LEU A 71 -7.08 -13.77 13.58
N LEU A 72 -8.38 -14.04 13.70
CA LEU A 72 -9.12 -14.03 14.96
C LEU A 72 -9.25 -15.43 15.60
N THR A 73 -8.73 -16.48 14.97
CA THR A 73 -8.96 -17.86 15.45
C THR A 73 -8.12 -18.22 16.67
N CYS A 74 -6.83 -17.91 16.64
CA CYS A 74 -5.89 -18.18 17.73
C CYS A 74 -4.59 -17.37 17.56
N THR A 75 -3.80 -17.26 18.63
CA THR A 75 -2.54 -16.50 18.65
C THR A 75 -1.51 -17.03 17.66
N GLN A 76 -1.34 -18.36 17.56
CA GLN A 76 -0.39 -18.94 16.61
C GLN A 76 -0.74 -18.58 15.15
N THR A 77 -2.00 -18.75 14.75
CA THR A 77 -2.44 -18.36 13.40
C THR A 77 -2.32 -16.86 13.19
N HIS A 78 -2.61 -16.06 14.22
CA HIS A 78 -2.43 -14.61 14.16
C HIS A 78 -0.97 -14.26 13.86
N ASP A 79 -0.02 -14.76 14.67
CA ASP A 79 1.40 -14.44 14.55
C ASP A 79 2.00 -14.90 13.20
N GLU A 80 1.59 -16.07 12.70
CA GLU A 80 2.06 -16.61 11.42
C GLU A 80 1.45 -15.86 10.22
N ALA A 81 0.16 -15.54 10.26
CA ALA A 81 -0.57 -15.03 9.11
C ALA A 81 -0.66 -13.50 9.04
N TYR A 82 -0.51 -12.79 10.17
CA TYR A 82 -0.54 -11.33 10.23
C TYR A 82 0.55 -10.66 9.36
N PRO A 83 1.82 -11.13 9.36
CA PRO A 83 2.84 -10.61 8.44
C PRO A 83 2.52 -10.86 6.97
N VAL A 84 1.82 -11.95 6.64
CA VAL A 84 1.40 -12.26 5.27
C VAL A 84 0.37 -11.24 4.78
N LEU A 85 -0.61 -10.89 5.62
CA LEU A 85 -1.63 -9.91 5.24
C LEU A 85 -1.02 -8.52 5.03
N TYR A 86 -0.22 -8.01 5.97
CA TYR A 86 0.23 -6.61 5.92
C TYR A 86 1.58 -6.41 5.23
N GLY A 87 2.46 -7.40 5.24
CA GLY A 87 3.80 -7.30 4.65
C GLY A 87 3.86 -7.67 3.18
N ASP A 88 3.03 -8.63 2.73
CA ASP A 88 3.11 -9.14 1.38
C ASP A 88 2.13 -8.50 0.39
N ASN A 89 1.00 -8.00 0.88
CA ASN A 89 0.05 -7.27 0.04
C ASN A 89 0.56 -5.88 -0.35
N ILE A 90 0.06 -5.37 -1.48
CA ILE A 90 0.30 -4.01 -1.93
C ILE A 90 -0.90 -3.15 -1.55
N PHE A 91 -0.69 -2.21 -0.64
CA PHE A 91 -1.74 -1.30 -0.17
C PHE A 91 -1.77 -0.02 -1.00
N MET A 92 -2.97 0.45 -1.29
CA MET A 92 -3.26 1.77 -1.83
C MET A 92 -3.12 2.81 -0.71
N ALA A 93 -2.21 3.76 -0.92
CA ALA A 93 -2.14 4.99 -0.16
C ALA A 93 -3.22 5.97 -0.64
N ASP A 94 -3.72 6.78 0.30
CA ASP A 94 -4.67 7.83 0.00
C ASP A 94 -3.97 9.01 -0.70
N PRO A 95 -4.56 9.62 -1.74
CA PRO A 95 -3.93 10.72 -2.47
C PRO A 95 -3.70 11.99 -1.62
N VAL A 96 -4.44 12.16 -0.53
CA VAL A 96 -4.34 13.31 0.38
C VAL A 96 -3.66 12.91 1.68
N LEU A 97 -4.11 11.81 2.30
CA LEU A 97 -3.66 11.37 3.62
C LEU A 97 -2.50 10.36 3.59
N LEU A 98 -1.96 10.05 2.41
CA LEU A 98 -0.82 9.16 2.19
C LEU A 98 -1.01 7.80 2.89
N ILE A 99 -0.17 7.50 3.89
CA ILE A 99 -0.16 6.22 4.61
C ILE A 99 -1.18 6.15 5.76
N ALA A 100 -1.83 7.26 6.11
CA ALA A 100 -2.75 7.31 7.25
C ALA A 100 -4.08 6.58 7.02
N HIS A 101 -4.40 6.22 5.78
CA HIS A 101 -5.61 5.45 5.44
C HIS A 101 -5.27 4.34 4.43
N PRO A 102 -4.52 3.30 4.85
CA PRO A 102 -4.14 2.23 3.95
C PRO A 102 -5.38 1.45 3.50
N ARG A 103 -5.52 1.27 2.19
CA ARG A 103 -6.61 0.48 1.59
C ARG A 103 -6.01 -0.69 0.84
N LEU A 104 -6.65 -1.86 0.86
CA LEU A 104 -6.18 -2.96 0.03
C LEU A 104 -6.49 -2.71 -1.45
N ASP A 105 -7.71 -2.27 -1.74
CA ASP A 105 -8.14 -1.77 -3.05
C ASP A 105 -9.15 -0.64 -2.94
N SER A 106 -9.42 0.05 -4.05
CA SER A 106 -10.39 1.15 -4.13
C SER A 106 -11.79 0.76 -3.67
N TRP A 107 -12.09 -0.55 -3.70
CA TRP A 107 -13.37 -1.13 -3.28
C TRP A 107 -13.40 -1.49 -1.78
N PHE A 108 -12.25 -1.54 -1.12
CA PHE A 108 -12.16 -1.84 0.30
C PHE A 108 -12.21 -0.54 1.12
N ALA A 109 -12.83 -0.62 2.29
CA ALA A 109 -12.72 0.42 3.30
C ALA A 109 -11.25 0.56 3.74
N PRO A 110 -10.83 1.73 4.25
CA PRO A 110 -9.53 1.87 4.90
C PRO A 110 -9.39 0.84 6.02
N VAL A 111 -8.19 0.31 6.18
CA VAL A 111 -7.85 -0.45 7.37
C VAL A 111 -7.84 0.53 8.54
N ILE A 112 -8.77 0.32 9.46
CA ILE A 112 -8.86 1.05 10.72
C ILE A 112 -8.53 0.07 11.84
N THR A 113 -7.72 0.51 12.79
CA THR A 113 -7.47 -0.24 14.02
C THR A 113 -8.40 0.29 15.11
N VAL A 114 -9.06 -0.61 15.83
CA VAL A 114 -9.86 -0.25 17.01
C VAL A 114 -8.90 -0.28 18.20
N GLY A 115 -8.39 0.87 18.63
CA GLY A 115 -7.43 0.97 19.72
C GLY A 115 -6.70 2.31 19.76
N ASP A 116 -5.78 2.45 20.71
CA ASP A 116 -4.91 3.61 20.88
C ASP A 116 -3.99 3.80 19.65
N GLY A 117 -3.50 5.04 19.45
CA GLY A 117 -2.70 5.43 18.27
C GLY A 117 -1.51 4.50 17.96
N ASP A 118 -0.87 3.96 18.99
CA ASP A 118 0.28 3.06 18.88
C ASP A 118 -0.01 1.79 18.05
N SER A 119 -1.25 1.28 18.11
CA SER A 119 -1.65 0.09 17.36
C SER A 119 -1.69 0.37 15.85
N PHE A 120 -2.09 1.58 15.47
CA PHE A 120 -2.13 1.99 14.08
C PHE A 120 -0.73 2.23 13.52
N ASP A 121 0.17 2.82 14.30
CA ASP A 121 1.55 3.04 13.91
C ASP A 121 2.29 1.72 13.71
N TYR A 122 2.07 0.74 14.59
CA TYR A 122 2.61 -0.61 14.43
C TYR A 122 2.11 -1.28 13.15
N LEU A 123 0.82 -1.14 12.82
CA LEU A 123 0.26 -1.65 11.56
C LEU A 123 0.90 -0.97 10.35
N CYS A 124 1.01 0.36 10.35
CA CYS A 124 1.63 1.12 9.27
C CYS A 124 3.10 0.73 9.06
N ALA A 125 3.84 0.48 10.14
CA ALA A 125 5.23 0.03 10.09
C ALA A 125 5.40 -1.37 9.44
N ARG A 126 4.34 -2.19 9.41
CA ARG A 126 4.32 -3.50 8.74
C ARG A 126 3.98 -3.40 7.26
N ILE A 127 3.25 -2.37 6.85
CA ILE A 127 2.90 -2.16 5.44
C ILE A 127 4.10 -1.57 4.70
N ARG A 128 4.79 -2.41 3.93
CA ARG A 128 6.01 -2.02 3.20
C ARG A 128 5.79 -1.85 1.70
N ARG A 129 4.65 -2.24 1.16
CA ARG A 129 4.39 -2.21 -0.28
C ARG A 129 3.19 -1.33 -0.57
N TRP A 130 3.44 -0.26 -1.29
CA TRP A 130 2.49 0.80 -1.54
C TRP A 130 2.24 1.01 -3.04
N ARG A 131 1.01 1.41 -3.34
CA ARG A 131 0.64 2.01 -4.61
C ARG A 131 -0.09 3.32 -4.34
N LEU A 132 0.15 4.30 -5.17
CA LEU A 132 -0.44 5.63 -5.02
C LEU A 132 -0.95 6.09 -6.38
N HIS A 133 -2.18 6.57 -6.40
CA HIS A 133 -2.77 7.17 -7.60
C HIS A 133 -2.68 8.68 -7.47
N ILE A 134 -1.96 9.31 -8.40
CA ILE A 134 -1.82 10.77 -8.44
C ILE A 134 -2.35 11.33 -9.75
N ARG A 135 -2.79 12.58 -9.65
CA ARG A 135 -3.18 13.42 -10.77
C ARG A 135 -2.12 14.50 -10.95
N LEU A 136 -1.55 14.62 -12.15
CA LEU A 136 -0.54 15.65 -12.42
C LEU A 136 -1.15 17.05 -12.62
N ASP A 137 -2.44 17.12 -12.91
CA ASP A 137 -3.16 18.38 -13.15
C ASP A 137 -3.68 19.05 -11.87
N THR A 138 -3.32 18.51 -10.70
CA THR A 138 -3.74 19.03 -9.39
C THR A 138 -2.52 19.36 -8.55
N HIS A 139 -2.60 20.39 -7.73
CA HIS A 139 -1.53 20.67 -6.76
C HIS A 139 -1.42 19.54 -5.73
N ALA A 140 -0.19 19.17 -5.38
CA ALA A 140 0.06 18.21 -4.31
C ALA A 140 -0.40 18.80 -2.96
N PRO A 141 -1.32 18.15 -2.23
CA PRO A 141 -1.77 18.65 -0.92
C PRO A 141 -0.76 18.39 0.20
N TRP A 142 0.35 17.71 -0.10
CA TRP A 142 1.35 17.25 0.84
C TRP A 142 2.72 17.90 0.56
N SER A 143 3.52 18.07 1.61
CA SER A 143 4.89 18.55 1.50
C SER A 143 5.84 17.43 1.08
N SER A 144 6.99 17.80 0.52
CA SER A 144 8.05 16.82 0.21
C SER A 144 8.52 16.09 1.47
N THR A 145 8.54 16.76 2.63
CA THR A 145 8.94 16.16 3.91
C THR A 145 7.96 15.09 4.38
N ALA A 146 6.65 15.36 4.32
CA ALA A 146 5.62 14.39 4.72
C ALA A 146 5.65 13.15 3.83
N LEU A 147 5.93 13.33 2.54
CA LEU A 147 6.05 12.25 1.60
C LEU A 147 7.32 11.41 1.83
N SER A 148 8.45 12.07 2.07
CA SER A 148 9.70 11.40 2.47
C SER A 148 9.51 10.58 3.74
N SER A 149 8.89 11.12 4.78
CA SER A 149 8.65 10.38 6.02
C SER A 149 7.69 9.21 5.82
N ALA A 150 6.71 9.33 4.91
CA ALA A 150 5.70 8.30 4.69
C ALA A 150 6.22 7.09 3.90
N PHE A 151 7.09 7.29 2.91
CA PHE A 151 7.49 6.22 1.98
C PHE A 151 8.97 5.86 2.00
N SER A 152 9.82 6.59 2.74
CA SER A 152 11.22 6.19 2.84
C SER A 152 11.35 4.80 3.47
N GLU A 153 12.30 4.02 2.97
CA GLU A 153 12.54 2.62 3.40
C GLU A 153 11.39 1.63 3.14
N ALA A 154 10.43 1.99 2.29
CA ALA A 154 9.42 1.04 1.83
C ALA A 154 10.01 0.02 0.84
N ASP A 155 9.49 -1.20 0.84
CA ASP A 155 9.91 -2.28 -0.07
C ASP A 155 9.54 -2.01 -1.52
N SER A 156 8.39 -1.38 -1.74
CA SER A 156 7.86 -1.15 -3.07
C SER A 156 6.96 0.07 -3.10
N LEU A 157 7.17 0.96 -4.06
CA LEU A 157 6.25 2.06 -4.38
C LEU A 157 5.88 2.02 -5.86
N ILE A 158 4.58 1.97 -6.14
CA ILE A 158 4.02 2.06 -7.51
C ILE A 158 3.19 3.33 -7.62
N ILE A 159 3.66 4.29 -8.41
CA ILE A 159 2.96 5.55 -8.64
C ILE A 159 2.19 5.43 -9.96
N TYR A 160 0.86 5.42 -9.87
CA TYR A 160 -0.03 5.51 -11.01
C TYR A 160 -0.34 6.96 -11.28
N VAL A 161 0.11 7.42 -12.42
CA VAL A 161 -0.11 8.77 -12.90
C VAL A 161 -1.35 8.79 -13.79
N SER A 162 -2.23 9.74 -13.50
CA SER A 162 -3.42 10.02 -14.29
C SER A 162 -3.46 11.48 -14.72
N LEU A 163 -4.01 11.71 -15.91
CA LEU A 163 -4.16 13.03 -16.52
C LEU A 163 -5.66 13.35 -16.54
N GLY A 164 -6.04 14.49 -15.95
CA GLY A 164 -7.39 15.01 -16.11
C GLY A 164 -7.55 15.78 -17.43
N LEU A 165 -8.78 16.19 -17.74
CA LEU A 165 -9.08 16.90 -19.00
C LEU A 165 -8.30 18.23 -19.14
N ALA A 166 -7.96 18.88 -18.03
CA ALA A 166 -7.17 20.12 -18.00
C ALA A 166 -5.74 19.93 -18.54
N ALA A 167 -5.16 18.73 -18.38
CA ALA A 167 -3.86 18.38 -18.94
C ALA A 167 -3.80 18.51 -20.47
N PHE A 168 -4.92 18.25 -21.13
CA PHE A 168 -5.05 18.34 -22.59
C PHE A 168 -5.12 19.78 -23.10
N MET A 169 -5.51 20.73 -22.24
CA MET A 169 -5.83 22.12 -22.61
C MET A 169 -4.78 23.14 -22.13
N GLY A 170 -4.02 22.86 -21.07
CA GLY A 170 -3.19 23.87 -20.38
C GLY A 170 -1.74 23.48 -20.08
N GLY A 171 -1.29 22.31 -20.54
CA GLY A 171 0.03 21.77 -20.19
C GLY A 171 0.08 21.23 -18.77
N VAL A 172 0.95 20.24 -18.54
CA VAL A 172 1.05 19.51 -17.27
C VAL A 172 2.44 19.71 -16.71
N GLY A 173 2.54 20.23 -15.49
CA GLY A 173 3.80 20.35 -14.77
C GLY A 173 4.19 19.06 -14.04
N ALA A 174 5.48 18.93 -13.73
CA ALA A 174 6.00 17.84 -12.91
C ALA A 174 5.94 18.14 -11.41
N ASP A 175 5.27 19.21 -10.97
CA ASP A 175 5.32 19.69 -9.58
C ASP A 175 4.95 18.63 -8.56
N VAL A 176 3.93 17.81 -8.84
CA VAL A 176 3.54 16.69 -7.98
C VAL A 176 4.64 15.63 -7.90
N LEU A 177 5.30 15.33 -9.02
CA LEU A 177 6.39 14.35 -9.07
C LEU A 177 7.65 14.88 -8.38
N ARG A 178 7.94 16.19 -8.48
CA ARG A 178 9.07 16.84 -7.80
C ARG A 178 9.02 16.66 -6.29
N ARG A 179 7.83 16.57 -5.72
CA ARG A 179 7.70 16.29 -4.28
C ARG A 179 8.18 14.89 -3.88
N PHE A 180 8.26 13.93 -4.81
CA PHE A 180 8.86 12.59 -4.60
C PHE A 180 10.38 12.58 -4.63
N GLU A 181 11.02 13.69 -5.03
CA GLU A 181 12.48 13.78 -5.09
C GLU A 181 13.17 13.61 -3.74
N GLY A 182 12.46 13.74 -2.63
CA GLY A 182 13.00 13.51 -1.28
C GLY A 182 12.87 12.07 -0.77
N VAL A 183 12.11 11.20 -1.44
CA VAL A 183 11.89 9.81 -0.99
C VAL A 183 13.14 8.98 -1.27
N ARG A 184 13.61 8.17 -0.32
CA ARG A 184 14.82 7.35 -0.47
C ARG A 184 14.64 5.94 0.09
N GLY A 185 15.56 5.03 -0.23
CA GLY A 185 15.63 3.71 0.36
C GLY A 185 14.61 2.70 -0.18
N LEU A 186 13.98 2.98 -1.33
CA LEU A 186 13.02 2.04 -1.91
C LEU A 186 13.71 0.84 -2.55
N ARG A 187 13.33 -0.39 -2.18
CA ARG A 187 13.87 -1.58 -2.86
C ARG A 187 13.36 -1.68 -4.30
N ARG A 188 12.09 -1.33 -4.53
CA ARG A 188 11.45 -1.28 -5.84
C ARG A 188 10.65 0.02 -6.00
N ALA A 189 10.83 0.70 -7.12
CA ALA A 189 10.06 1.88 -7.46
C ALA A 189 9.63 1.81 -8.93
N SER A 190 8.40 2.21 -9.22
CA SER A 190 7.87 2.28 -10.58
C SER A 190 6.85 3.41 -10.71
N ILE A 191 6.88 4.10 -11.84
CA ILE A 191 5.92 5.14 -12.19
C ILE A 191 5.27 4.71 -13.51
N VAL A 192 3.93 4.69 -13.54
CA VAL A 192 3.14 4.14 -14.65
C VAL A 192 2.12 5.18 -15.09
N GLY A 193 1.92 5.33 -16.41
CA GLY A 193 0.91 6.24 -16.97
C GLY A 193 1.38 7.67 -17.19
N CYS A 194 2.69 7.92 -17.14
CA CYS A 194 3.24 9.23 -17.51
C CYS A 194 3.01 9.51 -19.01
N PRO A 195 2.68 10.76 -19.37
CA PRO A 195 2.63 11.18 -20.77
C PRO A 195 4.02 11.14 -21.40
N PRO A 196 4.09 11.04 -22.74
CA PRO A 196 5.36 11.05 -23.45
C PRO A 196 6.12 12.36 -23.22
N GLY A 197 7.45 12.28 -23.12
CA GLY A 197 8.33 13.41 -22.85
C GLY A 197 8.68 13.64 -21.38
N PHE A 198 8.31 12.72 -20.48
CA PHE A 198 8.72 12.72 -19.07
C PHE A 198 9.65 11.54 -18.72
N GLU A 199 10.03 10.73 -19.71
CA GLU A 199 10.74 9.46 -19.52
C GLU A 199 12.10 9.64 -18.86
N GLY A 200 12.84 10.69 -19.26
CA GLY A 200 14.14 11.03 -18.68
C GLY A 200 14.02 11.35 -17.20
N TYR A 201 13.13 12.28 -16.86
CA TYR A 201 12.86 12.67 -15.48
C TYR A 201 12.33 11.51 -14.63
N VAL A 202 11.39 10.73 -15.15
CA VAL A 202 10.83 9.54 -14.46
C VAL A 202 11.91 8.50 -14.20
N SER A 203 12.77 8.23 -15.18
CA SER A 203 13.88 7.28 -15.04
C SER A 203 14.87 7.73 -13.98
N TRP A 204 15.22 9.02 -13.97
CA TRP A 204 16.05 9.61 -12.92
C TRP A 204 15.37 9.54 -11.55
N LEU A 205 14.09 9.92 -11.44
CA LEU A 205 13.35 9.93 -10.19
C LEU A 205 13.22 8.51 -9.60
N VAL A 206 12.96 7.51 -10.44
CA VAL A 206 12.95 6.10 -10.02
C VAL A 206 14.31 5.67 -9.49
N LYS A 207 15.41 6.08 -10.11
CA LYS A 207 16.76 5.81 -9.58
C LYS A 207 16.98 6.55 -8.27
N ALA A 208 16.57 7.81 -8.20
CA ALA A 208 16.73 8.65 -7.03
C ALA A 208 16.02 8.05 -5.81
N MET A 209 14.79 7.57 -5.98
CA MET A 209 14.03 6.96 -4.89
C MET A 209 14.61 5.62 -4.40
N ARG A 210 15.35 4.90 -5.25
CA ARG A 210 15.98 3.61 -4.91
C ARG A 210 17.36 3.75 -4.29
N SER A 211 17.97 4.93 -4.37
CA SER A 211 19.21 5.25 -3.69
C SER A 211 19.04 5.18 -2.16
N PRO A 212 20.10 4.88 -1.40
CA PRO A 212 20.02 4.77 0.05
C PRO A 212 19.65 6.11 0.70
N VAL A 213 19.11 6.03 1.91
CA VAL A 213 18.76 7.22 2.72
C VAL A 213 20.04 8.01 3.02
N GLY A 214 20.02 9.33 2.77
CA GLY A 214 21.18 10.21 2.94
C GLY A 214 22.14 10.28 1.75
N ALA A 215 21.89 9.57 0.65
CA ALA A 215 22.68 9.73 -0.57
C ALA A 215 22.45 11.12 -1.19
N GLU A 216 23.54 11.83 -1.46
CA GLU A 216 23.53 13.04 -2.29
C GLU A 216 23.32 12.64 -3.74
N ILE A 217 22.18 13.05 -4.30
CA ILE A 217 21.82 12.79 -5.69
C ILE A 217 21.81 14.14 -6.39
N LYS A 218 22.56 14.23 -7.49
CA LYS A 218 22.54 15.42 -8.34
C LYS A 218 21.13 15.67 -8.83
N ASP A 219 20.73 16.94 -8.81
CA ASP A 219 19.48 17.40 -9.39
C ASP A 219 19.36 16.95 -10.84
N TYR A 220 18.13 16.76 -11.29
CA TYR A 220 17.87 16.35 -12.66
C TYR A 220 18.26 17.44 -13.66
N GLU A 221 19.24 17.13 -14.50
CA GLU A 221 19.58 17.96 -15.65
C GLU A 221 18.62 17.62 -16.81
N CYS A 222 17.81 18.62 -17.22
CA CYS A 222 16.92 18.47 -18.37
C CYS A 222 17.72 18.26 -19.65
N ALA A 223 17.29 17.33 -20.50
CA ALA A 223 17.98 17.04 -21.75
C ALA A 223 17.89 18.19 -22.76
N ASP A 224 16.77 18.91 -22.77
CA ASP A 224 16.53 20.06 -23.64
C ASP A 224 15.62 21.12 -22.97
N GLU A 225 15.56 22.30 -23.59
CA GLU A 225 14.71 23.40 -23.12
C GLU A 225 13.22 23.06 -23.21
N ALA A 226 12.83 22.19 -24.16
CA ALA A 226 11.46 21.74 -24.32
C ALA A 226 11.00 20.87 -23.15
N GLU A 227 11.87 20.01 -22.61
CA GLU A 227 11.65 19.17 -21.44
C GLU A 227 11.61 20.04 -20.19
N ARG A 228 12.50 21.02 -20.07
CA ARG A 228 12.43 22.00 -18.98
C ARG A 228 11.07 22.70 -18.94
N ASN A 229 10.56 23.14 -20.10
CA ASN A 229 9.25 23.78 -20.23
C ASN A 229 8.08 22.83 -19.96
N ARG A 230 8.23 21.54 -20.27
CA ARG A 230 7.24 20.50 -19.91
C ARG A 230 7.22 20.29 -18.40
N LEU A 231 8.38 20.15 -17.76
CA LEU A 231 8.50 19.90 -16.32
C LEU A 231 8.03 21.10 -15.48
N SER A 232 8.23 22.33 -15.93
CA SER A 232 7.67 23.53 -15.28
C SER A 232 6.17 23.71 -15.50
N GLY A 233 5.57 22.93 -16.41
CA GLY A 233 4.25 23.22 -16.94
C GLY A 233 4.27 24.44 -17.87
N TRP A 234 3.28 24.54 -18.75
CA TRP A 234 3.15 25.69 -19.66
C TRP A 234 2.58 26.93 -18.96
N ALA A 235 2.02 26.79 -17.77
CA ALA A 235 1.44 27.87 -16.97
C ALA A 235 2.47 28.86 -16.40
N SER A 236 3.74 28.47 -16.23
CA SER A 236 4.79 29.38 -15.70
C SER A 236 5.26 30.43 -16.71
N LYS A 237 4.84 30.37 -17.98
CA LYS A 237 5.24 31.35 -19.01
C LYS A 237 4.28 32.53 -19.17
N GLY A 238 3.25 32.67 -18.34
CA GLY A 238 2.15 33.62 -18.61
C GLY A 238 1.58 34.42 -17.46
N CYS A 239 2.19 34.46 -16.27
CA CYS A 239 1.78 35.39 -15.21
C CYS A 239 2.91 36.35 -14.86
N ILE A 240 3.14 37.33 -15.74
CA ILE A 240 3.61 38.63 -15.29
C ILE A 240 2.40 39.25 -14.61
N VAL A 241 2.26 39.02 -13.30
CA VAL A 241 1.35 39.85 -12.49
C VAL A 241 2.08 41.18 -12.35
N SER A 242 1.67 42.15 -13.15
CA SER A 242 1.99 43.55 -12.92
C SER A 242 1.47 43.93 -11.53
N GLU A 243 2.38 44.08 -10.57
CA GLU A 243 2.08 44.84 -9.36
C GLU A 243 1.70 46.27 -9.75
N VAL A 244 0.50 46.67 -9.34
CA VAL A 244 0.08 48.07 -9.16
C VAL A 244 -0.44 48.17 -7.74
#